data_AF-A0A3N6MV76-F1
#
_entry.id   AF-A0A3N6MV76-F1
#
_cell.length_a   1.000
_cell.length_b   1.000
_cell.length_c   1.000
_cell.angle_alpha   90.00
_cell.angle_beta   90.00
_cell.angle_gamma   90.00
#
_symmetry.space_group_name_H-M   'P 1'
#
loop_
_entity.id
_entity.type
_entity.pdbx_description
1 polymer ?
#
loop_
_entity_poly.entity_id
_entity_poly.type
_entity_poly.pdbx_seq_one_letter_code
_entity_poly.pdbx_strand_id
1 'polypeptide(L)'
;MSGDGSQPRDTMAERSEDPTWKHELLLNANRWLVTVGLMGFVAVGLLVVSQLSPVSLLALMDEKEPVHTLFQALVTALITGVTLVVTINSLVLSQELGAVEDQRERLEGALEFRETVESSIDAPISPPEPSSFVQAIIAASEERAHDFREAVSDGHDEEFEERVDDFVDNLTTHADSIRDDLEDAQFGTYDVVKAALDYNYSWKIFRARRIENAHADSFTDETREAYDQLLESLKLFGLAREHFKTLYFQWELINLSRAMMYVAVPALVVTTSMLLFFDADAVSGTVLGIDAVVWIVVLASTVAVAPFLLLIAFVLRIATMAKRTLAIGPFILRDSSRGEEIDWE
;
A
#
# COMPACT_ATOMS: atom_id res chain seq x y z
N MET A 1 34.89 -6.70 5.61
CA MET A 1 33.41 -6.74 5.75
C MET A 1 33.03 -6.29 7.16
N SER A 2 33.17 -5.00 7.40
CA SER A 2 32.64 -4.31 8.57
C SER A 2 31.48 -3.49 8.01
N GLY A 3 30.27 -4.05 8.04
CA GLY A 3 29.07 -3.33 7.67
C GLY A 3 28.92 -2.15 8.61
N ASP A 4 29.09 -0.94 8.08
CA ASP A 4 28.81 0.28 8.81
C ASP A 4 27.32 0.25 9.21
N GLY A 5 27.03 0.37 10.51
CA GLY A 5 25.71 0.20 11.10
C GLY A 5 24.69 1.28 10.74
N SER A 6 24.94 2.03 9.66
CA SER A 6 24.20 3.21 9.21
C SER A 6 23.28 2.94 8.01
N GLN A 7 23.34 1.74 7.41
CA GLN A 7 22.52 1.39 6.24
C GLN A 7 21.12 0.87 6.63
N PRO A 8 20.03 1.54 6.21
CA PRO A 8 18.69 1.00 6.38
C PRO A 8 18.49 -0.22 5.46
N ARG A 9 17.77 -1.23 5.96
CA ARG A 9 17.48 -2.46 5.21
C ARG A 9 16.68 -2.20 3.92
N ASP A 10 16.72 -3.17 3.01
CA ASP A 10 16.32 -2.95 1.62
C ASP A 10 14.81 -3.00 1.40
N THR A 11 14.07 -3.81 2.16
CA THR A 11 12.60 -3.92 2.02
C THR A 11 11.85 -3.10 3.06
N MET A 12 10.63 -2.67 2.76
CA MET A 12 9.74 -1.97 3.70
C MET A 12 9.41 -2.81 4.94
N ALA A 13 9.35 -4.13 4.79
CA ALA A 13 9.07 -5.06 5.89
C ALA A 13 10.24 -5.11 6.86
N GLU A 14 11.46 -5.28 6.35
CA GLU A 14 12.68 -5.34 7.13
C GLU A 14 13.06 -4.01 7.79
N ARG A 15 12.65 -2.88 7.18
CA ARG A 15 12.77 -1.52 7.74
C ARG A 15 11.77 -1.21 8.85
N SER A 16 10.78 -2.05 9.12
CA SER A 16 9.84 -1.84 10.22
C SER A 16 10.17 -2.75 11.41
N GLU A 17 10.08 -2.18 12.63
CA GLU A 17 10.13 -2.95 13.88
C GLU A 17 8.88 -3.83 14.08
N ASP A 18 7.86 -3.63 13.24
CA ASP A 18 6.65 -4.46 13.24
C ASP A 18 6.94 -5.87 12.71
N PRO A 19 6.32 -6.91 13.29
CA PRO A 19 6.52 -8.27 12.85
C PRO A 19 5.99 -8.49 11.42
N THR A 20 6.74 -9.24 10.60
CA THR A 20 6.54 -9.47 9.16
C THR A 20 5.11 -9.89 8.79
N TRP A 21 4.45 -10.67 9.65
CA TRP A 21 3.06 -11.12 9.43
C TRP A 21 2.04 -9.96 9.40
N LYS A 22 2.28 -8.86 10.13
CA LYS A 22 1.40 -7.68 10.07
C LYS A 22 1.53 -6.98 8.72
N HIS A 23 2.74 -6.91 8.17
CA HIS A 23 2.98 -6.32 6.86
C HIS A 23 2.27 -7.15 5.78
N GLU A 24 2.42 -8.48 5.85
CA GLU A 24 1.79 -9.40 4.92
C GLU A 24 0.26 -9.33 4.99
N LEU A 25 -0.32 -9.30 6.20
CA LEU A 25 -1.77 -9.21 6.39
C LEU A 25 -2.36 -7.86 5.95
N LEU A 26 -1.68 -6.74 6.23
CA LEU A 26 -2.22 -5.40 6.00
C LEU A 26 -1.99 -4.89 4.57
N LEU A 27 -0.94 -5.37 3.88
CA LEU A 27 -0.50 -4.80 2.61
C LEU A 27 -0.52 -5.78 1.45
N ASN A 28 -0.09 -7.04 1.64
CA ASN A 28 -0.01 -8.05 0.59
C ASN A 28 -1.27 -8.91 0.47
N ALA A 29 -1.95 -9.19 1.60
CA ALA A 29 -3.06 -10.12 1.61
C ALA A 29 -4.24 -9.63 0.77
N ASN A 30 -4.89 -10.57 0.07
CA ASN A 30 -6.12 -10.30 -0.65
C ASN A 30 -7.18 -9.76 0.33
N ARG A 31 -7.72 -8.57 0.05
CA ARG A 31 -8.74 -7.90 0.87
C ARG A 31 -9.96 -8.75 1.18
N TRP A 32 -10.34 -9.65 0.27
CA TRP A 32 -11.41 -10.61 0.51
C TRP A 32 -11.03 -11.63 1.58
N LEU A 33 -9.78 -12.09 1.59
CA LEU A 33 -9.28 -13.01 2.61
C LEU A 33 -9.23 -12.33 3.98
N VAL A 34 -8.74 -11.09 4.05
CA VAL A 34 -8.76 -10.30 5.30
C VAL A 34 -10.20 -10.11 5.80
N THR A 35 -11.12 -9.79 4.89
CA THR A 35 -12.56 -9.64 5.23
C THR A 35 -13.16 -10.95 5.73
N VAL A 36 -12.86 -12.08 5.08
CA VAL A 36 -13.30 -13.42 5.54
C VAL A 36 -12.71 -13.75 6.90
N GLY A 37 -11.45 -13.41 7.16
CA GLY A 37 -10.82 -13.54 8.47
C GLY A 37 -11.53 -12.72 9.55
N LEU A 38 -11.85 -11.46 9.26
CA LEU A 38 -12.63 -10.59 10.14
C LEU A 38 -14.06 -11.13 10.36
N MET A 39 -14.71 -11.66 9.32
CA MET A 39 -16.02 -12.30 9.42
C MET A 39 -15.97 -13.52 10.32
N GLY A 40 -14.94 -14.36 10.17
CA GLY A 40 -14.68 -15.51 11.04
C GLY A 40 -14.46 -15.07 12.49
N PHE A 41 -13.68 -14.01 12.72
CA PHE A 41 -13.49 -13.42 14.05
C PHE A 41 -14.81 -12.97 14.68
N VAL A 42 -15.67 -12.26 13.93
CA VAL A 42 -16.99 -11.86 14.42
C VAL A 42 -17.87 -13.08 14.71
N ALA A 43 -17.92 -14.06 13.80
CA ALA A 43 -18.73 -15.26 13.97
C ALA A 43 -18.30 -16.06 15.22
N VAL A 44 -17.01 -16.34 15.35
CA VAL A 44 -16.45 -17.04 16.53
C VAL A 44 -16.68 -16.22 17.80
N GLY A 45 -16.47 -14.91 17.76
CA GLY A 45 -16.73 -14.03 18.90
C GLY A 45 -18.18 -14.10 19.38
N LEU A 46 -19.15 -14.04 18.45
CA LEU A 46 -20.57 -14.16 18.78
C LEU A 46 -20.91 -15.56 19.34
N LEU A 47 -20.35 -16.63 18.78
CA LEU A 47 -20.54 -17.99 19.30
C LEU A 47 -19.98 -18.15 20.71
N VAL A 48 -18.77 -17.65 20.96
CA VAL A 48 -18.14 -17.67 22.30
C VAL A 48 -18.99 -16.89 23.30
N VAL A 49 -19.45 -15.69 22.93
CA VAL A 49 -20.34 -14.89 23.79
C VAL A 49 -21.65 -15.63 24.06
N SER A 50 -22.23 -16.29 23.05
CA SER A 50 -23.45 -17.09 23.22
C SER A 50 -23.24 -18.24 24.21
N GLN A 51 -22.09 -18.93 24.17
CA GLN A 51 -21.80 -20.06 25.06
C GLN A 51 -21.46 -19.63 26.49
N LEU A 52 -20.86 -18.45 26.66
CA LEU A 52 -20.52 -17.90 27.98
C LEU A 52 -21.68 -17.14 28.62
N SER A 53 -22.70 -16.79 27.84
CA SER A 53 -23.87 -16.06 28.33
C SER A 53 -24.66 -16.92 29.33
N PRO A 54 -24.99 -16.39 30.52
CA PRO A 54 -25.80 -17.10 31.51
C PRO A 54 -27.27 -17.21 31.11
N VAL A 55 -27.70 -16.47 30.08
CA VAL A 55 -29.06 -16.48 29.54
C VAL A 55 -29.00 -16.97 28.10
N SER A 56 -29.80 -17.99 27.78
CA SER A 56 -29.90 -18.51 26.41
C SER A 56 -30.61 -17.50 25.51
N LEU A 57 -30.22 -17.46 24.24
CA LEU A 57 -30.81 -16.56 23.25
C LEU A 57 -32.31 -16.85 23.07
N LEU A 58 -32.72 -18.12 23.16
CA LEU A 58 -34.13 -18.54 23.18
C LEU A 58 -34.92 -17.89 24.33
N ALA A 59 -34.38 -17.89 25.56
CA ALA A 59 -35.07 -17.28 26.69
C ALA A 59 -35.24 -15.76 26.55
N LEU A 60 -34.36 -15.09 25.79
CA LEU A 60 -34.46 -13.66 25.51
C LEU A 60 -35.43 -13.34 24.36
N MET A 61 -35.71 -14.30 23.48
CA MET A 61 -36.65 -14.13 22.37
C MET A 61 -38.08 -13.97 22.87
N ASP A 62 -38.47 -14.72 23.90
CA ASP A 62 -39.82 -14.67 24.49
C ASP A 62 -40.14 -13.33 25.18
N GLU A 63 -39.13 -12.57 25.61
CA GLU A 63 -39.34 -11.36 26.40
C GLU A 63 -39.01 -10.04 25.68
N LYS A 64 -38.03 -10.02 24.77
CA LYS A 64 -37.39 -8.77 24.32
C LYS A 64 -37.13 -8.64 22.82
N GLU A 65 -37.48 -9.64 22.02
CA GLU A 65 -37.24 -9.67 20.56
C GLU A 65 -35.86 -9.10 20.12
N PRO A 66 -34.74 -9.56 20.74
CA PRO A 66 -33.42 -8.99 20.50
C PRO A 66 -32.96 -9.11 19.05
N VAL A 67 -33.39 -10.16 18.35
CA VAL A 67 -33.09 -10.38 16.93
C VAL A 67 -33.73 -9.29 16.08
N HIS A 68 -35.03 -9.03 16.24
CA HIS A 68 -35.72 -7.99 15.49
C HIS A 68 -35.05 -6.62 15.70
N THR A 69 -34.76 -6.27 16.95
CA THR A 69 -34.09 -5.00 17.30
C THR A 69 -32.70 -4.89 16.65
N LEU A 70 -31.88 -5.95 16.71
CA LEU A 70 -30.55 -5.98 16.11
C LEU A 70 -30.62 -5.83 14.59
N PHE A 71 -31.44 -6.64 13.92
CA PHE A 71 -31.52 -6.63 12.46
C PHE A 71 -32.14 -5.35 11.93
N GLN A 72 -33.07 -4.72 12.66
CA GLN A 72 -33.59 -3.40 12.31
C GLN A 72 -32.48 -2.34 12.35
N ALA A 73 -31.66 -2.34 13.42
CA ALA A 73 -30.52 -1.44 13.52
C ALA A 73 -29.48 -1.69 12.41
N LEU A 74 -29.21 -2.96 12.09
CA LEU A 74 -28.29 -3.35 11.02
C LEU A 74 -28.78 -2.91 9.64
N VAL A 75 -30.07 -3.04 9.33
CA VAL A 75 -30.65 -2.53 8.07
C VAL A 75 -30.45 -1.02 7.95
N THR A 76 -30.79 -0.25 9.00
CA THR A 76 -30.59 1.20 9.01
C THR A 76 -29.11 1.58 8.84
N ALA A 77 -28.22 0.89 9.55
CA ALA A 77 -26.78 1.11 9.45
C ALA A 77 -26.25 0.76 8.05
N LEU A 78 -26.67 -0.37 7.46
CA LEU A 78 -26.27 -0.81 6.14
C LEU A 78 -26.66 0.19 5.06
N ILE A 79 -27.93 0.61 5.02
CA ILE A 79 -28.40 1.59 4.03
C ILE A 79 -27.60 2.89 4.16
N THR A 80 -27.47 3.41 5.39
CA THR A 80 -26.76 4.67 5.64
C THR A 80 -25.27 4.57 5.29
N GLY A 81 -24.60 3.51 5.75
CA GLY A 81 -23.17 3.30 5.56
C GLY A 81 -22.79 3.07 4.10
N VAL A 82 -23.54 2.22 3.39
CA VAL A 82 -23.32 1.97 1.96
C VAL A 82 -23.58 3.25 1.16
N THR A 83 -24.66 3.99 1.46
CA THR A 83 -24.96 5.27 0.80
C THR A 83 -23.83 6.27 1.00
N LEU A 84 -23.31 6.41 2.22
CA LEU A 84 -22.20 7.31 2.52
C LEU A 84 -20.94 6.93 1.73
N VAL A 85 -20.56 5.66 1.72
CA VAL A 85 -19.37 5.18 0.99
C VAL A 85 -19.52 5.40 -0.51
N VAL A 86 -20.67 5.06 -1.09
CA VAL A 86 -20.95 5.31 -2.51
C VAL A 86 -20.92 6.81 -2.83
N THR A 87 -21.43 7.66 -1.93
CA THR A 87 -21.41 9.12 -2.11
C THR A 87 -19.99 9.68 -2.08
N ILE A 88 -19.16 9.26 -1.12
CA ILE A 88 -17.75 9.67 -1.04
C ILE A 88 -17.01 9.26 -2.30
N ASN A 89 -17.17 8.02 -2.77
CA ASN A 89 -16.50 7.58 -3.99
C ASN A 89 -17.03 8.31 -5.24
N SER A 90 -18.33 8.62 -5.28
CA SER A 90 -18.92 9.43 -6.36
C SER A 90 -18.35 10.85 -6.41
N LEU A 91 -18.02 11.43 -5.25
CA LEU A 91 -17.36 12.74 -5.19
C LEU A 91 -15.95 12.69 -5.79
N VAL A 92 -15.18 11.65 -5.47
CA VAL A 92 -13.84 11.45 -6.05
C VAL A 92 -13.94 11.27 -7.57
N LEU A 93 -14.88 10.43 -8.03
CA LEU A 93 -15.11 10.23 -9.46
C LEU A 93 -15.56 11.51 -10.17
N SER A 94 -16.34 12.36 -9.51
CA SER A 94 -16.75 13.65 -10.07
C SER A 94 -15.56 14.58 -10.32
N GLN A 95 -14.46 14.45 -9.57
CA GLN A 95 -13.23 15.23 -9.82
C GLN A 95 -12.49 14.75 -11.07
N GLU A 96 -12.72 13.51 -11.52
CA GLU A 96 -12.18 12.98 -12.77
C GLU A 96 -13.03 13.39 -14.00
N LEU A 97 -14.25 13.90 -13.79
CA LEU A 97 -15.13 14.43 -14.84
C LEU A 97 -15.05 15.97 -14.97
N GLY A 98 -13.90 16.55 -14.60
CA GLY A 98 -13.65 17.99 -14.63
C GLY A 98 -13.80 18.63 -16.02
N ALA A 99 -13.59 19.95 -16.09
CA ALA A 99 -13.71 20.66 -17.36
C ALA A 99 -12.70 20.12 -18.39
N VAL A 100 -13.01 20.26 -19.68
CA VAL A 100 -12.11 19.81 -20.76
C VAL A 100 -10.73 20.44 -20.66
N GLU A 101 -10.63 21.68 -20.15
CA GLU A 101 -9.35 22.35 -19.91
C GLU A 101 -8.51 21.61 -18.85
N ASP A 102 -9.13 21.21 -17.73
CA ASP A 102 -8.45 20.43 -16.68
C ASP A 102 -7.94 19.09 -17.25
N GLN A 103 -8.71 18.46 -18.15
CA GLN A 103 -8.30 17.23 -18.82
C GLN A 103 -7.12 17.45 -19.77
N ARG A 104 -7.10 18.60 -20.45
CA ARG A 104 -6.00 18.98 -21.34
C ARG A 104 -4.71 19.22 -20.55
N GLU A 105 -4.78 19.98 -19.46
CA GLU A 105 -3.61 20.25 -18.60
C GLU A 105 -3.04 18.95 -18.01
N ARG A 106 -3.91 18.02 -17.59
CA ARG A 106 -3.50 16.68 -17.11
C ARG A 106 -2.84 15.84 -18.20
N LEU A 107 -3.33 15.91 -19.43
CA LEU A 107 -2.73 15.21 -20.56
C LEU A 107 -1.36 15.80 -20.92
N GLU A 108 -1.26 17.13 -21.02
CA GLU A 108 -0.01 17.83 -21.32
C GLU A 108 1.06 17.52 -20.27
N GLY A 109 0.72 17.61 -18.97
CA GLY A 109 1.65 17.26 -17.90
C GLY A 109 2.05 15.78 -17.87
N ALA A 110 1.16 14.86 -18.26
CA ALA A 110 1.50 13.44 -18.39
C ALA A 110 2.46 13.16 -19.55
N LEU A 111 2.31 13.88 -20.66
CA LEU A 111 3.21 13.79 -21.82
C LEU A 111 4.59 14.40 -21.50
N GLU A 112 4.63 15.57 -20.87
CA GLU A 112 5.88 16.22 -20.42
C GLU A 112 6.64 15.32 -19.42
N PHE A 113 5.92 14.69 -18.48
CA PHE A 113 6.52 13.74 -17.56
C PHE A 113 7.12 12.53 -18.29
N ARG A 114 6.42 11.99 -19.30
CA ARG A 114 6.95 10.88 -20.11
C ARG A 114 8.17 11.29 -20.91
N GLU A 115 8.16 12.46 -21.53
CA GLU A 115 9.29 13.00 -22.29
C GLU A 115 10.52 13.18 -21.39
N THR A 116 10.32 13.68 -20.16
CA THR A 116 11.40 13.80 -19.16
C THR A 116 11.98 12.44 -18.77
N VAL A 117 11.11 11.42 -18.63
CA VAL A 117 11.58 10.05 -18.37
C VAL A 117 12.29 9.48 -19.58
N GLU A 118 11.79 9.70 -20.80
CA GLU A 118 12.40 9.26 -22.07
C GLU A 118 13.82 9.80 -22.25
N SER A 119 14.03 11.08 -21.94
CA SER A 119 15.38 11.67 -21.92
C SER A 119 16.28 11.07 -20.85
N SER A 120 15.72 10.59 -19.74
CA SER A 120 16.50 9.94 -18.70
C SER A 120 16.78 8.48 -19.02
N ILE A 121 15.85 7.71 -19.58
CA ILE A 121 16.13 6.30 -19.89
C ILE A 121 16.83 6.09 -21.24
N ASP A 122 17.29 7.18 -21.88
CA ASP A 122 17.90 7.20 -23.21
C ASP A 122 17.13 6.38 -24.26
N ALA A 123 15.79 6.45 -24.19
CA ALA A 123 14.89 5.70 -25.06
C ALA A 123 13.99 6.64 -25.86
N PRO A 124 13.66 6.30 -27.12
CA PRO A 124 12.78 7.13 -27.95
C PRO A 124 11.32 7.15 -27.49
N ILE A 125 10.92 6.18 -26.66
CA ILE A 125 9.57 6.11 -26.08
C ILE A 125 9.60 5.34 -24.77
N SER A 126 8.87 5.83 -23.77
CA SER A 126 8.71 5.19 -22.47
C SER A 126 7.76 3.99 -22.54
N PRO A 127 8.01 2.91 -21.78
CA PRO A 127 7.12 1.75 -21.77
C PRO A 127 5.68 2.13 -21.34
N PRO A 128 4.64 1.61 -22.01
CA PRO A 128 3.26 1.97 -21.68
C PRO A 128 2.75 1.27 -20.42
N GLU A 129 3.36 0.14 -20.05
CA GLU A 129 2.99 -0.65 -18.88
C GLU A 129 3.70 -0.14 -17.61
N PRO A 130 2.99 0.11 -16.50
CA PRO A 130 3.59 0.65 -15.28
C PRO A 130 4.76 -0.15 -14.70
N SER A 131 4.70 -1.48 -14.71
CA SER A 131 5.81 -2.34 -14.25
C SER A 131 7.06 -2.12 -15.11
N SER A 132 6.90 -2.22 -16.43
CA SER A 132 7.96 -1.98 -17.41
C SER A 132 8.52 -0.56 -17.31
N PHE A 133 7.66 0.44 -17.07
CA PHE A 133 8.06 1.84 -16.91
C PHE A 133 8.94 2.04 -15.67
N VAL A 134 8.57 1.46 -14.53
CA VAL A 134 9.39 1.52 -13.30
C VAL A 134 10.70 0.75 -13.48
N GLN A 135 10.68 -0.43 -14.11
CA GLN A 135 11.89 -1.18 -14.43
C GLN A 135 12.85 -0.36 -15.30
N ALA A 136 12.35 0.35 -16.31
CA ALA A 136 13.17 1.21 -17.16
C ALA A 136 13.85 2.34 -16.38
N ILE A 137 13.15 2.98 -15.44
CA ILE A 137 13.74 4.02 -14.59
C ILE A 137 14.81 3.43 -13.66
N ILE A 138 14.57 2.24 -13.09
CA ILE A 138 15.54 1.56 -12.22
C ILE A 138 16.79 1.18 -13.00
N ALA A 139 16.64 0.58 -14.18
CA ALA A 139 17.76 0.24 -15.06
C ALA A 139 18.57 1.49 -15.45
N ALA A 140 17.89 2.59 -15.73
CA ALA A 140 18.54 3.86 -16.04
C ALA A 140 19.27 4.49 -14.83
N SER A 141 18.81 4.24 -13.61
CA SER A 141 19.54 4.59 -12.38
C SER A 141 20.76 3.70 -12.15
N GLU A 142 20.67 2.41 -12.51
CA GLU A 142 21.75 1.43 -12.44
C GLU A 142 22.89 1.80 -13.39
N GLU A 143 22.56 2.09 -14.66
CA GLU A 143 23.51 2.52 -15.70
C GLU A 143 24.25 3.80 -15.27
N ARG A 144 23.53 4.83 -14.82
CA ARG A 144 24.16 6.06 -14.32
C ARG A 144 25.03 5.87 -13.08
N ALA A 145 24.71 4.87 -12.26
CA ALA A 145 25.54 4.55 -11.11
C ALA A 145 26.87 3.93 -11.57
N HIS A 146 26.84 3.12 -12.63
CA HIS A 146 28.05 2.62 -13.28
C HIS A 146 28.85 3.74 -13.96
N ASP A 147 28.21 4.67 -14.67
CA ASP A 147 28.87 5.82 -15.27
C ASP A 147 29.57 6.69 -14.21
N PHE A 148 28.90 6.91 -13.07
CA PHE A 148 29.48 7.62 -11.94
C PHE A 148 30.69 6.88 -11.34
N ARG A 149 30.66 5.55 -11.24
CA ARG A 149 31.82 4.74 -10.82
C ARG A 149 32.97 4.84 -11.81
N GLU A 150 32.71 4.76 -13.10
CA GLU A 150 33.74 4.82 -14.15
C GLU A 150 34.42 6.19 -14.15
N ALA A 151 33.65 7.28 -14.09
CA ALA A 151 34.16 8.65 -14.02
C ALA A 151 34.96 8.97 -12.74
N VAL A 152 34.86 8.14 -11.70
CA VAL A 152 35.64 8.26 -10.45
C VAL A 152 36.90 7.41 -10.51
N SER A 153 36.84 6.23 -11.16
CA SER A 153 37.96 5.28 -11.30
C SER A 153 39.12 5.84 -12.15
N ASP A 154 38.84 6.84 -12.99
CA ASP A 154 39.86 7.60 -13.73
C ASP A 154 40.60 8.64 -12.86
N GLY A 155 40.21 8.77 -11.59
CA GLY A 155 40.78 9.64 -10.59
C GLY A 155 42.06 9.10 -9.92
N HIS A 156 42.45 9.76 -8.82
CA HIS A 156 43.64 9.42 -8.02
C HIS A 156 43.34 9.36 -6.51
N ASP A 157 42.07 9.31 -6.12
CA ASP A 157 41.62 9.33 -4.73
C ASP A 157 41.02 7.97 -4.37
N GLU A 158 41.86 7.06 -3.87
CA GLU A 158 41.47 5.69 -3.51
C GLU A 158 40.33 5.64 -2.47
N GLU A 159 40.25 6.63 -1.57
CA GLU A 159 39.20 6.69 -0.54
C GLU A 159 37.84 7.13 -1.15
N PHE A 160 37.89 8.01 -2.14
CA PHE A 160 36.71 8.39 -2.92
C PHE A 160 36.21 7.23 -3.78
N GLU A 161 37.12 6.55 -4.48
CA GLU A 161 36.84 5.36 -5.30
C GLU A 161 36.14 4.27 -4.47
N GLU A 162 36.70 3.88 -3.31
CA GLU A 162 36.12 2.84 -2.44
C GLU A 162 34.70 3.22 -1.97
N ARG A 163 34.46 4.50 -1.64
CA ARG A 163 33.14 4.97 -1.19
C ARG A 163 32.09 4.97 -2.30
N VAL A 164 32.50 5.29 -3.52
CA VAL A 164 31.63 5.25 -4.70
C VAL A 164 31.33 3.81 -5.07
N ASP A 165 32.34 2.93 -5.01
CA ASP A 165 32.16 1.50 -5.25
C ASP A 165 31.14 0.89 -4.29
N ASP A 166 31.29 1.10 -2.99
CA ASP A 166 30.34 0.64 -1.96
C ASP A 166 28.91 1.15 -2.23
N PHE A 167 28.78 2.41 -2.64
CA PHE A 167 27.48 3.02 -2.92
C PHE A 167 26.82 2.44 -4.17
N VAL A 168 27.60 2.28 -5.26
CA VAL A 168 27.11 1.75 -6.53
C VAL A 168 26.79 0.26 -6.42
N ASP A 169 27.57 -0.52 -5.67
CA ASP A 169 27.26 -1.94 -5.40
C ASP A 169 25.96 -2.10 -4.61
N ASN A 170 25.72 -1.24 -3.62
CA ASN A 170 24.44 -1.24 -2.91
C ASN A 170 23.28 -0.78 -3.81
N LEU A 171 23.50 0.19 -4.69
CA LEU A 171 22.48 0.66 -5.63
C LEU A 171 22.07 -0.44 -6.61
N THR A 172 23.04 -1.05 -7.27
CA THR A 172 22.85 -2.08 -8.31
C THR A 172 22.25 -3.35 -7.73
N THR A 173 22.79 -3.87 -6.61
CA THR A 173 22.23 -5.05 -5.92
C THR A 173 20.75 -4.87 -5.57
N HIS A 174 20.39 -3.67 -5.10
CA HIS A 174 19.01 -3.37 -4.76
C HIS A 174 18.14 -3.17 -6.00
N ALA A 175 18.68 -2.55 -7.05
CA ALA A 175 18.00 -2.39 -8.34
C ALA A 175 17.64 -3.76 -8.95
N ASP A 176 18.56 -4.73 -8.93
CA ASP A 176 18.33 -6.10 -9.40
C ASP A 176 17.21 -6.78 -8.62
N SER A 177 17.25 -6.72 -7.27
CA SER A 177 16.20 -7.30 -6.44
C SER A 177 14.80 -6.72 -6.74
N ILE A 178 14.71 -5.42 -7.05
CA ILE A 178 13.43 -4.78 -7.38
C ILE A 178 13.00 -5.12 -8.81
N ARG A 179 13.94 -5.28 -9.75
CA ARG A 179 13.65 -5.74 -11.11
C ARG A 179 13.08 -7.15 -11.12
N ASP A 180 13.66 -8.07 -10.34
CA ASP A 180 13.15 -9.43 -10.16
C ASP A 180 11.72 -9.42 -9.59
N ASP A 181 11.45 -8.57 -8.58
CA ASP A 181 10.11 -8.40 -8.00
C ASP A 181 9.09 -7.83 -9.02
N LEU A 182 9.55 -7.09 -10.04
CA LEU A 182 8.71 -6.44 -11.04
C LEU A 182 8.48 -7.28 -12.31
N GLU A 183 9.28 -8.32 -12.57
CA GLU A 183 9.22 -9.12 -13.81
C GLU A 183 7.85 -9.79 -13.98
N ASP A 184 7.28 -10.33 -12.89
CA ASP A 184 5.96 -10.97 -12.88
C ASP A 184 4.83 -10.04 -12.37
N ALA A 185 5.14 -8.77 -12.07
CA ALA A 185 4.20 -7.86 -11.42
C ALA A 185 3.18 -7.27 -12.41
N GLN A 186 1.91 -7.59 -12.21
CA GLN A 186 0.81 -7.02 -12.99
C GLN A 186 0.29 -5.72 -12.36
N PHE A 187 0.13 -4.68 -13.17
CA PHE A 187 -0.48 -3.44 -12.71
C PHE A 187 -1.91 -3.64 -12.19
N GLY A 188 -2.25 -3.02 -11.07
CA GLY A 188 -3.49 -3.27 -10.32
C GLY A 188 -3.32 -4.29 -9.19
N THR A 189 -2.18 -4.95 -9.08
CA THR A 189 -1.78 -5.64 -7.83
C THR A 189 -1.05 -4.67 -6.91
N TYR A 190 -0.81 -5.09 -5.67
CA TYR A 190 0.07 -4.33 -4.79
C TYR A 190 1.50 -4.28 -5.32
N ASP A 191 1.90 -5.27 -6.10
CA ASP A 191 3.29 -5.67 -6.24
C ASP A 191 4.11 -4.60 -6.96
N VAL A 192 3.53 -3.95 -7.98
CA VAL A 192 4.16 -2.82 -8.68
C VAL A 192 4.39 -1.64 -7.73
N VAL A 193 3.42 -1.32 -6.88
CA VAL A 193 3.55 -0.21 -5.92
C VAL A 193 4.50 -0.59 -4.79
N LYS A 194 4.44 -1.83 -4.31
CA LYS A 194 5.34 -2.37 -3.30
C LYS A 194 6.79 -2.26 -3.76
N ALA A 195 7.11 -2.74 -4.95
CA ALA A 195 8.44 -2.62 -5.55
C ALA A 195 8.89 -1.16 -5.66
N ALA A 196 8.02 -0.27 -6.15
CA ALA A 196 8.32 1.16 -6.24
C ALA A 196 8.54 1.82 -4.85
N LEU A 197 7.88 1.31 -3.82
CA LEU A 197 7.98 1.75 -2.43
C LEU A 197 9.20 1.17 -1.70
N ASP A 198 9.65 -0.02 -2.11
CA ASP A 198 10.82 -0.70 -1.55
C ASP A 198 12.13 -0.07 -2.01
N TYR A 199 12.19 0.46 -3.24
CA TYR A 199 13.35 1.20 -3.71
C TYR A 199 13.57 2.50 -2.91
N ASN A 200 14.61 2.50 -2.07
CA ASN A 200 14.91 3.56 -1.11
C ASN A 200 15.64 4.76 -1.76
N TYR A 201 15.02 5.38 -2.77
CA TYR A 201 15.64 6.48 -3.52
C TYR A 201 16.06 7.66 -2.63
N SER A 202 15.31 7.95 -1.56
CA SER A 202 15.61 9.10 -0.69
C SER A 202 16.92 8.91 0.08
N TRP A 203 17.20 7.68 0.53
CA TRP A 203 18.49 7.35 1.12
C TRP A 203 19.61 7.35 0.09
N LYS A 204 19.37 6.85 -1.13
CA LYS A 204 20.36 6.87 -2.22
C LYS A 204 20.73 8.30 -2.62
N ILE A 205 19.76 9.21 -2.72
CA ILE A 205 20.00 10.66 -2.89
C ILE A 205 20.81 11.23 -1.72
N PHE A 206 20.47 10.90 -0.48
CA PHE A 206 21.23 11.38 0.68
C PHE A 206 22.68 10.90 0.65
N ARG A 207 22.92 9.61 0.35
CA ARG A 207 24.26 9.02 0.30
C ARG A 207 25.09 9.64 -0.82
N ALA A 208 24.51 9.80 -2.03
CA ALA A 208 25.16 10.48 -3.14
C ALA A 208 25.57 11.91 -2.76
N ARG A 209 24.67 12.68 -2.14
CA ARG A 209 24.98 14.04 -1.66
C ARG A 209 26.04 14.06 -0.55
N ARG A 210 26.07 13.06 0.34
CA ARG A 210 27.11 12.95 1.38
C ARG A 210 28.48 12.69 0.76
N ILE A 211 28.56 11.86 -0.28
CA ILE A 211 29.79 11.60 -1.04
C ILE A 211 30.28 12.87 -1.73
N GLU A 212 29.39 13.58 -2.44
CA GLU A 212 29.70 14.86 -3.09
C GLU A 212 30.27 15.88 -2.10
N ASN A 213 29.64 16.06 -0.94
CA ASN A 213 30.10 17.03 0.05
C ASN A 213 31.42 16.63 0.72
N ALA A 214 31.69 15.33 0.91
CA ALA A 214 32.91 14.85 1.53
C ALA A 214 34.13 14.89 0.60
N HIS A 215 33.91 14.74 -0.71
CA HIS A 215 34.96 14.67 -1.73
C HIS A 215 34.85 15.78 -2.77
N ALA A 216 34.28 16.93 -2.43
CA ALA A 216 33.99 18.01 -3.38
C ALA A 216 35.22 18.47 -4.19
N ASP A 217 36.40 18.44 -3.58
CA ASP A 217 37.67 18.82 -4.21
C ASP A 217 38.21 17.75 -5.20
N SER A 218 37.75 16.50 -5.08
CA SER A 218 38.13 15.37 -5.95
C SER A 218 37.20 15.23 -7.17
N PHE A 219 36.12 16.03 -7.27
CA PHE A 219 35.18 15.99 -8.40
C PHE A 219 35.74 16.72 -9.63
N THR A 220 36.11 15.95 -10.64
CA THR A 220 36.36 16.46 -12.00
C THR A 220 35.06 16.94 -12.66
N ASP A 221 35.15 17.64 -13.79
CA ASP A 221 33.97 18.06 -14.55
C ASP A 221 33.15 16.85 -15.05
N GLU A 222 33.85 15.79 -15.47
CA GLU A 222 33.24 14.53 -15.93
C GLU A 222 32.56 13.78 -14.77
N THR A 223 33.22 13.68 -13.61
CA THR A 223 32.64 13.11 -12.40
C THR A 223 31.38 13.86 -11.95
N ARG A 224 31.40 15.20 -12.06
CA ARG A 224 30.26 16.05 -11.69
C ARG A 224 29.08 15.85 -12.63
N GLU A 225 29.33 15.74 -13.93
CA GLU A 225 28.29 15.44 -14.92
C GLU A 225 27.65 14.07 -14.67
N ALA A 226 28.45 13.02 -14.46
CA ALA A 226 27.93 11.68 -14.13
C ALA A 226 27.13 11.66 -12.82
N TYR A 227 27.60 12.37 -11.79
CA TYR A 227 26.89 12.54 -10.52
C TYR A 227 25.53 13.24 -10.70
N ASP A 228 25.49 14.34 -11.46
CA ASP A 228 24.27 15.10 -11.68
C ASP A 228 23.22 14.26 -12.44
N GLN A 229 23.67 13.49 -13.44
CA GLN A 229 22.81 12.55 -14.16
C GLN A 229 22.25 11.47 -13.24
N LEU A 230 23.08 10.84 -12.39
CA LEU A 230 22.63 9.87 -11.39
C LEU A 230 21.60 10.47 -10.43
N LEU A 231 21.88 11.67 -9.92
CA LEU A 231 21.00 12.38 -9.00
C LEU A 231 19.66 12.73 -9.65
N GLU A 232 19.66 13.10 -10.93
CA GLU A 232 18.45 13.36 -11.71
C GLU A 232 17.60 12.10 -11.89
N SER A 233 18.20 10.97 -12.27
CA SER A 233 17.48 9.69 -12.40
C SER A 233 16.84 9.24 -11.08
N LEU A 234 17.56 9.37 -9.96
CA LEU A 234 17.02 9.07 -8.63
C LEU A 234 15.86 9.99 -8.23
N LYS A 235 15.87 11.27 -8.64
CA LYS A 235 14.75 12.21 -8.42
C LYS A 235 13.55 11.84 -9.28
N LEU A 236 13.76 11.47 -10.54
CA LEU A 236 12.69 11.02 -11.45
C LEU A 236 11.99 9.77 -10.93
N PHE A 237 12.75 8.82 -10.37
CA PHE A 237 12.14 7.69 -9.67
C PHE A 237 11.21 8.13 -8.55
N GLY A 238 11.62 9.12 -7.73
CA GLY A 238 10.78 9.67 -6.68
C GLY A 238 9.46 10.24 -7.20
N LEU A 239 9.49 10.95 -8.32
CA LEU A 239 8.30 11.47 -8.99
C LEU A 239 7.41 10.35 -9.54
N ALA A 240 8.00 9.37 -10.23
CA ALA A 240 7.30 8.21 -10.76
C ALA A 240 6.58 7.43 -9.66
N ARG A 241 7.26 7.18 -8.52
CA ARG A 241 6.69 6.51 -7.35
C ARG A 241 5.46 7.24 -6.83
N GLU A 242 5.51 8.57 -6.70
CA GLU A 242 4.37 9.36 -6.22
C GLU A 242 3.19 9.34 -7.22
N HIS A 243 3.49 9.39 -8.52
CA HIS A 243 2.48 9.23 -9.57
C HIS A 243 1.78 7.86 -9.49
N PHE A 244 2.53 6.76 -9.48
CA PHE A 244 1.95 5.42 -9.39
C PHE A 244 1.24 5.16 -8.05
N LYS A 245 1.75 5.70 -6.94
CA LYS A 245 1.06 5.66 -5.64
C LYS A 245 -0.33 6.31 -5.74
N THR A 246 -0.41 7.47 -6.39
CA THR A 246 -1.67 8.19 -6.58
C THR A 246 -2.65 7.38 -7.43
N LEU A 247 -2.20 6.84 -8.58
CA LEU A 247 -3.02 5.98 -9.44
C LEU A 247 -3.53 4.74 -8.70
N TYR A 248 -2.67 4.12 -7.90
CA TYR A 248 -3.04 2.95 -7.11
C TYR A 248 -4.08 3.26 -6.04
N PHE A 249 -3.95 4.38 -5.33
CA PHE A 249 -4.96 4.82 -4.36
C PHE A 249 -6.31 5.06 -5.02
N GLN A 250 -6.33 5.70 -6.19
CA GLN A 250 -7.55 5.87 -6.98
C GLN A 250 -8.15 4.52 -7.39
N TRP A 251 -7.33 3.60 -7.89
CA TRP A 251 -7.76 2.25 -8.29
C TRP A 251 -8.35 1.45 -7.11
N GLU A 252 -7.73 1.52 -5.93
CA GLU A 252 -8.19 0.83 -4.73
C GLU A 252 -9.53 1.40 -4.23
N LEU A 253 -9.73 2.73 -4.31
CA LEU A 253 -11.01 3.39 -3.98
C LEU A 253 -12.14 3.00 -4.93
N ILE A 254 -11.88 2.97 -6.23
CA ILE A 254 -12.86 2.51 -7.24
C ILE A 254 -13.28 1.08 -6.95
N ASN A 255 -12.31 0.22 -6.66
CA ASN A 255 -12.57 -1.16 -6.31
C ASN A 255 -13.33 -1.34 -5.01
N LEU A 256 -13.05 -0.52 -4.00
CA LEU A 256 -13.82 -0.51 -2.75
C LEU A 256 -15.28 -0.25 -3.06
N SER A 257 -15.60 0.76 -3.87
CA SER A 257 -16.99 1.08 -4.23
C SER A 257 -17.67 -0.09 -4.96
N ARG A 258 -16.99 -0.69 -5.94
CA ARG A 258 -17.52 -1.87 -6.65
C ARG A 258 -17.76 -3.05 -5.70
N ALA A 259 -16.79 -3.36 -4.83
CA ALA A 259 -16.90 -4.47 -3.90
C ALA A 259 -17.99 -4.23 -2.84
N MET A 260 -18.11 -2.99 -2.35
CA MET A 260 -19.17 -2.57 -1.44
C MET A 260 -20.56 -2.81 -2.03
N MET A 261 -20.78 -2.45 -3.31
CA MET A 261 -22.06 -2.75 -3.98
C MET A 261 -22.35 -4.25 -4.05
N TYR A 262 -21.33 -5.08 -4.32
CA TYR A 262 -21.50 -6.53 -4.39
C TYR A 262 -21.81 -7.18 -3.04
N VAL A 263 -21.26 -6.67 -1.94
CA VAL A 263 -21.48 -7.26 -0.60
C VAL A 263 -22.72 -6.66 0.08
N ALA A 264 -23.04 -5.40 -0.19
CA ALA A 264 -24.18 -4.70 0.42
C ALA A 264 -25.53 -5.32 0.04
N VAL A 265 -25.73 -5.71 -1.23
CA VAL A 265 -27.01 -6.26 -1.68
C VAL A 265 -27.34 -7.59 -0.99
N PRO A 266 -26.44 -8.61 -0.97
CA PRO A 266 -26.66 -9.83 -0.20
C PRO A 266 -26.86 -9.56 1.30
N ALA A 267 -26.09 -8.64 1.89
CA ALA A 267 -26.23 -8.27 3.30
C ALA A 267 -27.62 -7.69 3.61
N LEU A 268 -28.15 -6.83 2.74
CA LEU A 268 -29.50 -6.27 2.86
C LEU A 268 -30.59 -7.33 2.67
N VAL A 269 -30.41 -8.26 1.73
CA VAL A 269 -31.36 -9.37 1.54
C VAL A 269 -31.41 -10.23 2.79
N VAL A 270 -30.26 -10.65 3.33
CA VAL A 270 -30.20 -11.49 4.53
C VAL A 270 -30.79 -10.78 5.75
N THR A 271 -30.45 -9.51 5.97
CA THR A 271 -30.98 -8.76 7.12
C THR A 271 -32.49 -8.50 7.00
N THR A 272 -32.98 -8.19 5.81
CA THR A 272 -34.42 -8.03 5.56
C THR A 272 -35.17 -9.35 5.70
N SER A 273 -34.61 -10.46 5.21
CA SER A 273 -35.18 -11.80 5.41
C SER A 273 -35.28 -12.17 6.87
N MET A 274 -34.27 -11.82 7.69
CA MET A 274 -34.32 -12.02 9.14
C MET A 274 -35.39 -11.17 9.84
N LEU A 275 -35.82 -10.05 9.26
CA LEU A 275 -36.91 -9.25 9.83
C LEU A 275 -38.28 -9.75 9.40
N LEU A 276 -38.42 -10.21 8.15
CA LEU A 276 -39.72 -10.55 7.58
C LEU A 276 -40.14 -12.00 7.80
N PHE A 277 -39.19 -12.93 7.84
CA PHE A 277 -39.47 -14.37 7.72
C PHE A 277 -38.83 -15.22 8.80
N PHE A 278 -37.99 -14.65 9.65
CA PHE A 278 -37.35 -15.42 10.70
C PHE A 278 -38.31 -15.66 11.86
N ASP A 279 -38.53 -16.93 12.15
CA ASP A 279 -39.30 -17.42 13.28
C ASP A 279 -38.43 -18.42 14.04
N ALA A 280 -38.17 -18.14 15.31
CA ALA A 280 -37.32 -18.96 16.16
C ALA A 280 -37.97 -20.30 16.49
N ASP A 281 -39.31 -20.34 16.64
CA ASP A 281 -40.06 -21.54 17.00
C ASP A 281 -40.10 -22.56 15.85
N ALA A 282 -39.96 -22.08 14.61
CA ALA A 282 -39.88 -22.92 13.42
C ALA A 282 -38.54 -23.66 13.28
N VAL A 283 -37.50 -23.24 14.02
CA VAL A 283 -36.15 -23.81 13.93
C VAL A 283 -35.88 -24.69 15.14
N SER A 284 -35.72 -25.99 14.90
CA SER A 284 -35.40 -26.96 15.96
C SER A 284 -34.11 -27.72 15.67
N GLY A 285 -33.42 -28.13 16.73
CA GLY A 285 -32.21 -28.95 16.68
C GLY A 285 -30.94 -28.22 17.13
N THR A 286 -29.87 -29.00 17.27
CA THR A 286 -28.56 -28.54 17.71
C THR A 286 -27.49 -28.97 16.71
N VAL A 287 -26.51 -28.10 16.50
CA VAL A 287 -25.35 -28.34 15.64
C VAL A 287 -24.11 -28.06 16.47
N LEU A 288 -23.23 -29.06 16.59
CA LEU A 288 -22.00 -28.98 17.41
C LEU A 288 -22.26 -28.59 18.88
N GLY A 289 -23.43 -28.98 19.43
CA GLY A 289 -23.81 -28.66 20.81
C GLY A 289 -24.31 -27.23 21.02
N ILE A 290 -24.53 -26.47 19.94
CA ILE A 290 -25.11 -25.12 19.96
C ILE A 290 -26.46 -25.16 19.23
N ASP A 291 -27.45 -24.43 19.73
CA ASP A 291 -28.78 -24.36 19.11
C ASP A 291 -28.70 -23.87 17.65
N ALA A 292 -29.46 -24.51 16.76
CA ALA A 292 -29.48 -24.12 15.34
C ALA A 292 -29.91 -22.66 15.13
N VAL A 293 -30.80 -22.15 15.99
CA VAL A 293 -31.21 -20.74 16.05
C VAL A 293 -30.01 -19.80 16.22
N VAL A 294 -29.09 -20.13 17.15
CA VAL A 294 -27.90 -19.32 17.42
C VAL A 294 -27.01 -19.28 16.17
N TRP A 295 -26.82 -20.42 15.50
CA TRP A 295 -26.04 -20.47 14.26
C TRP A 295 -26.63 -19.57 13.17
N ILE A 296 -27.95 -19.60 12.96
CA ILE A 296 -28.61 -18.74 11.97
C ILE A 296 -28.39 -17.27 12.32
N VAL A 297 -28.62 -16.88 13.58
CA VAL A 297 -28.45 -15.49 14.03
C VAL A 297 -27.01 -15.02 13.87
N VAL A 298 -26.04 -15.85 14.26
CA VAL A 298 -24.61 -15.53 14.11
C VAL A 298 -24.25 -15.37 12.64
N LEU A 299 -24.56 -16.35 11.79
CA LEU A 299 -24.21 -16.30 10.38
C LEU A 299 -24.87 -15.13 9.66
N ALA A 300 -26.16 -14.88 9.93
CA ALA A 300 -26.87 -13.75 9.36
C ALA A 300 -26.29 -12.40 9.83
N SER A 301 -25.92 -12.30 11.11
CA SER A 301 -25.25 -11.11 11.66
C SER A 301 -23.86 -10.90 11.05
N THR A 302 -23.09 -11.97 10.86
CA THR A 302 -21.78 -11.93 10.20
C THR A 302 -21.89 -11.45 8.75
N VAL A 303 -22.88 -11.94 8.00
CA VAL A 303 -23.16 -11.48 6.64
C VAL A 303 -23.61 -10.01 6.65
N ALA A 304 -24.43 -9.61 7.62
CA ALA A 304 -24.89 -8.23 7.77
C ALA A 304 -23.75 -7.23 7.99
N VAL A 305 -22.71 -7.60 8.75
CA VAL A 305 -21.56 -6.70 9.00
C VAL A 305 -20.49 -6.77 7.92
N ALA A 306 -20.59 -7.70 6.95
CA ALA A 306 -19.57 -7.92 5.93
C ALA A 306 -19.16 -6.65 5.14
N PRO A 307 -20.09 -5.76 4.70
CA PRO A 307 -19.70 -4.51 4.04
C PRO A 307 -18.82 -3.61 4.91
N PHE A 308 -19.09 -3.53 6.22
CA PHE A 308 -18.27 -2.74 7.14
C PHE A 308 -16.88 -3.35 7.35
N LEU A 309 -16.80 -4.67 7.46
CA LEU A 309 -15.52 -5.37 7.59
C LEU A 309 -14.67 -5.22 6.32
N LEU A 310 -15.30 -5.26 5.15
CA LEU A 310 -14.66 -4.97 3.88
C LEU A 310 -14.13 -3.54 3.85
N LEU A 311 -14.94 -2.55 4.23
CA LEU A 311 -14.52 -1.16 4.35
C LEU A 311 -13.28 -1.03 5.26
N ILE A 312 -13.29 -1.66 6.43
CA ILE A 312 -12.16 -1.66 7.36
C ILE A 312 -10.91 -2.24 6.71
N ALA A 313 -11.01 -3.39 6.02
CA ALA A 313 -9.86 -4.02 5.36
C ALA A 313 -9.20 -3.08 4.33
N PHE A 314 -10.00 -2.38 3.52
CA PHE A 314 -9.50 -1.42 2.54
C PHE A 314 -8.91 -0.16 3.20
N VAL A 315 -9.61 0.43 4.18
CA VAL A 315 -9.15 1.65 4.86
C VAL A 315 -7.86 1.39 5.62
N LEU A 316 -7.73 0.24 6.30
CA LEU A 316 -6.49 -0.12 7.00
C LEU A 316 -5.30 -0.17 6.06
N ARG A 317 -5.47 -0.71 4.85
CA ARG A 317 -4.41 -0.79 3.85
C ARG A 317 -3.99 0.59 3.34
N ILE A 318 -4.96 1.40 2.91
CA ILE A 318 -4.72 2.77 2.43
C ILE A 318 -4.06 3.61 3.54
N ALA A 319 -4.58 3.54 4.76
CA ALA A 319 -4.01 4.26 5.90
C ALA A 319 -2.60 3.79 6.25
N THR A 320 -2.33 2.49 6.15
CA THR A 320 -0.99 1.93 6.39
C THR A 320 0.00 2.39 5.32
N MET A 321 -0.39 2.36 4.04
CA MET A 321 0.42 2.89 2.94
C MET A 321 0.67 4.38 3.13
N ALA A 322 -0.39 5.18 3.34
CA ALA A 322 -0.29 6.61 3.54
C ALA A 322 0.66 6.96 4.70
N LYS A 323 0.49 6.29 5.87
CA LYS A 323 1.37 6.46 7.04
C LYS A 323 2.83 6.10 6.73
N ARG A 324 3.08 5.06 5.92
CA ARG A 324 4.43 4.61 5.57
C ARG A 324 5.09 5.45 4.46
N THR A 325 4.32 6.23 3.70
CA THR A 325 4.79 7.11 2.62
C THR A 325 4.68 8.61 2.93
N LEU A 326 4.50 8.96 4.20
CA LEU A 326 4.15 10.33 4.62
C LEU A 326 5.29 11.35 4.45
N ALA A 327 6.53 10.88 4.19
CA ALA A 327 7.67 11.74 3.90
C ALA A 327 7.83 11.95 2.39
N ILE A 328 7.65 13.19 1.95
CA ILE A 328 8.11 13.67 0.64
C ILE A 328 9.50 14.27 0.87
N GLY A 329 10.54 13.69 0.26
CA GLY A 329 11.93 14.17 0.36
C GLY A 329 12.78 13.51 1.45
N PRO A 330 14.02 13.98 1.68
CA PRO A 330 15.04 13.32 2.51
C PRO A 330 14.79 13.42 4.03
N PHE A 331 13.54 13.60 4.46
CA PHE A 331 13.18 13.56 5.87
C PHE A 331 12.99 12.10 6.29
N ILE A 332 13.99 11.55 6.99
CA ILE A 332 13.89 10.26 7.67
C ILE A 332 13.01 10.47 8.92
N LEU A 333 11.69 10.32 8.77
CA LEU A 333 10.72 10.51 9.86
C LEU A 333 10.61 9.30 10.81
N ARG A 334 11.71 8.58 11.08
CA ARG A 334 11.70 7.40 11.97
C ARG A 334 12.83 7.45 13.01
N ASP A 335 12.51 6.96 14.20
CA ASP A 335 13.40 6.70 15.35
C ASP A 335 14.41 5.55 15.10
N SER A 336 14.63 5.12 13.86
CA SER A 336 15.61 4.07 13.56
C SER A 336 17.01 4.64 13.67
N SER A 337 17.62 4.42 14.84
CA SER A 337 19.06 4.47 15.14
C SER A 337 19.78 5.72 14.64
N ARG A 338 19.88 6.72 15.51
CA ARG A 338 20.99 7.69 15.48
C ARG A 338 22.31 6.91 15.56
N GLY A 339 22.91 6.62 14.42
CA GLY A 339 24.32 6.29 14.28
C GLY A 339 25.03 7.52 13.71
N GLU A 340 26.01 8.02 14.46
CA GLU A 340 26.79 9.24 14.24
C GLU A 340 26.08 10.56 14.58
N GLU A 341 26.46 11.12 15.74
CA GLU A 341 26.31 12.54 16.03
C GLU A 341 26.93 13.34 14.88
N ILE A 342 26.12 14.17 14.24
CA ILE A 342 26.62 15.19 13.31
C ILE A 342 27.33 16.20 14.18
N ASP A 343 28.67 16.18 14.17
CA ASP A 343 29.47 17.24 14.78
C ASP A 343 29.37 18.48 13.90
N TRP A 344 28.83 19.55 14.48
CA TRP A 344 28.72 20.85 13.83
C TRP A 344 29.88 21.69 14.32
N GLU A 345 31.00 21.67 13.61
CA GLU A 345 32.03 22.72 13.70
C GLU A 345 31.87 23.75 12.58
#